data_AF-A0A7W0I2V2-F1
#
_entry.id   AF-A0A7W0I2V2-F1
#
_cell.length_a   1.000
_cell.length_b   1.000
_cell.length_c   1.000
_cell.angle_alpha   90.00
_cell.angle_beta   90.00
_cell.angle_gamma   90.00
#
_symmetry.space_group_name_H-M   'P 1'
#
loop_
_entity.id
_entity.type
_entity.pdbx_description
1 polymer ?
#
loop_
_entity_poly.entity_id
_entity_poly.type
_entity_poly.pdbx_seq_one_letter_code
_entity_poly.pdbx_strand_id
1 'polypeptide(L)'
;MLNSFFTKIYMAMSGFKNNVKQLSGNPDMLEDEAVAGTRVEIDEFPDLLHDISSIFEKGLSEQDIKIAQHTIEALSIDGTTKFHYIVRLNAEVLGMTMIAVRDRPTSAVLCFVTEEKVAYHIQGVISVFHLPENQVLQ
;
A
#
# COMPACT_ATOMS: atom_id res chain seq x y z
N MET A 1 -17.68 -10.09 11.19
CA MET A 1 -16.42 -10.81 11.48
C MET A 1 -15.19 -10.27 10.72
N LEU A 2 -15.31 -9.13 10.01
CA LEU A 2 -14.21 -8.24 9.59
C LEU A 2 -13.45 -7.57 10.78
N ASN A 3 -14.01 -7.65 12.00
CA ASN A 3 -13.51 -6.94 13.19
C ASN A 3 -12.08 -7.33 13.63
N SER A 4 -11.52 -8.46 13.17
CA SER A 4 -10.16 -8.90 13.51
C SER A 4 -9.08 -8.34 12.57
N PHE A 5 -9.42 -7.94 11.34
CA PHE A 5 -8.46 -7.39 10.36
C PHE A 5 -7.97 -6.00 10.80
N PHE A 6 -8.90 -5.20 11.32
CA PHE A 6 -8.67 -3.91 11.97
C PHE A 6 -7.85 -4.00 13.28
N THR A 7 -7.78 -5.17 13.92
CA THR A 7 -7.02 -5.34 15.15
C THR A 7 -5.52 -5.28 14.93
N LYS A 8 -4.98 -5.31 13.69
CA LYS A 8 -3.51 -5.34 13.49
C LYS A 8 -2.96 -4.56 12.28
N ILE A 9 -3.63 -3.49 11.85
CA ILE A 9 -2.88 -2.22 11.73
C ILE A 9 -2.31 -1.84 13.11
N TYR A 10 -2.94 -2.25 14.20
CA TYR A 10 -2.45 -2.05 15.58
C TYR A 10 -1.05 -2.64 15.87
N MET A 11 -0.58 -3.57 15.02
CA MET A 11 0.80 -4.06 15.01
C MET A 11 1.70 -3.35 13.97
N ALA A 12 1.21 -2.35 13.22
CA ALA A 12 2.05 -1.44 12.43
C ALA A 12 3.22 -0.89 13.28
N MET A 13 3.07 -0.87 14.61
CA MET A 13 4.05 -0.34 15.54
C MET A 13 4.98 -1.34 16.25
N SER A 14 4.64 -2.63 16.45
CA SER A 14 5.48 -3.50 17.31
C SER A 14 6.88 -3.75 16.72
N GLY A 15 7.01 -3.64 15.39
CA GLY A 15 8.23 -3.93 14.64
C GLY A 15 8.96 -2.72 14.06
N PHE A 16 8.51 -1.49 14.31
CA PHE A 16 9.38 -0.31 14.11
C PHE A 16 10.49 -0.27 15.18
N LYS A 17 10.22 -0.87 16.36
CA LYS A 17 11.04 -0.78 17.57
C LYS A 17 12.43 -1.45 17.50
N ASN A 18 12.71 -2.31 16.52
CA ASN A 18 13.99 -3.05 16.45
C ASN A 18 14.96 -2.57 15.35
N ASN A 19 14.50 -2.04 14.22
CA ASN A 19 15.37 -1.92 13.03
C ASN A 19 15.56 -0.50 12.49
N VAL A 20 15.31 0.51 13.32
CA VAL A 20 15.94 1.81 13.16
C VAL A 20 16.93 2.04 14.32
N LYS A 21 17.77 1.05 14.62
CA LYS A 21 19.09 1.32 15.21
C LYS A 21 20.00 2.12 14.25
N GLN A 22 19.50 2.52 13.09
CA GLN A 22 20.26 3.11 11.98
C GLN A 22 19.63 4.38 11.36
N LEU A 23 18.70 5.07 12.03
CA LEU A 23 18.54 6.52 11.83
C LEU A 23 19.13 7.19 13.06
N SER A 24 20.45 7.33 13.08
CA SER A 24 21.18 8.02 14.12
C SER A 24 20.71 9.48 14.22
N GLY A 25 19.85 9.79 15.19
CA GLY A 25 19.86 11.12 15.80
C GLY A 25 18.56 11.77 16.27
N ASN A 26 17.35 11.24 16.09
CA ASN A 26 16.18 11.94 16.67
C ASN A 26 14.94 11.03 16.93
N PRO A 27 14.44 10.91 18.17
CA PRO A 27 13.42 9.93 18.56
C PRO A 27 11.94 10.38 18.47
N ASP A 28 11.60 11.49 17.81
CA ASP A 28 10.22 12.06 17.85
C ASP A 28 9.36 11.85 16.58
N MET A 29 9.70 10.95 15.64
CA MET A 29 9.05 10.91 14.31
C MET A 29 8.24 9.63 14.01
N LEU A 30 7.20 9.31 14.79
CA LEU A 30 6.23 8.25 14.43
C LEU A 30 4.77 8.55 14.78
N GLU A 31 4.38 9.82 14.81
CA GLU A 31 2.99 10.20 15.09
C GLU A 31 2.14 10.47 13.82
N ASP A 32 2.74 10.57 12.62
CA ASP A 32 2.08 11.13 11.42
C ASP A 32 1.85 10.16 10.24
N GLU A 33 2.13 8.86 10.38
CA GLU A 33 1.97 7.90 9.27
C GLU A 33 0.54 7.33 9.20
N ALA A 34 -0.14 7.57 8.07
CA ALA A 34 -1.48 7.08 7.76
C ALA A 34 -1.44 5.80 6.91
N VAL A 35 -2.53 5.03 6.95
CA VAL A 35 -2.65 3.74 6.25
C VAL A 35 -3.90 3.72 5.37
N ALA A 36 -3.71 3.44 4.07
CA ALA A 36 -4.77 3.07 3.13
C ALA A 36 -4.64 1.59 2.75
N GLY A 37 -5.74 0.89 2.47
CA GLY A 37 -5.62 -0.52 2.12
C GLY A 37 -6.87 -1.16 1.55
N THR A 38 -6.65 -2.25 0.82
CA THR A 38 -7.72 -3.04 0.19
C THR A 38 -7.30 -4.48 -0.04
N ARG A 39 -8.26 -5.38 -0.22
CA ARG A 39 -8.04 -6.68 -0.85
C ARG A 39 -8.23 -6.51 -2.35
N VAL A 40 -7.35 -7.10 -3.15
CA VAL A 40 -7.43 -7.10 -4.61
C VAL A 40 -7.15 -8.50 -5.13
N GLU A 41 -7.79 -8.89 -6.24
CA GLU A 41 -7.37 -10.09 -6.96
C GLU A 41 -6.00 -9.83 -7.62
N ILE A 42 -5.18 -10.87 -7.72
CA ILE A 42 -3.77 -10.75 -8.15
C ILE A 42 -3.65 -10.34 -9.63
N ASP A 43 -4.64 -10.69 -10.45
CA ASP A 43 -4.73 -10.28 -11.86
C ASP A 43 -5.17 -8.81 -12.01
N GLU A 44 -5.94 -8.28 -11.06
CA GLU A 44 -6.35 -6.87 -10.96
C GLU A 44 -5.27 -5.97 -10.31
N PHE A 45 -4.24 -6.56 -9.71
CA PHE A 45 -3.16 -5.84 -9.02
C PHE A 45 -2.43 -4.81 -9.90
N PRO A 46 -2.06 -5.10 -11.16
CA PRO A 46 -1.40 -4.13 -12.02
C PRO A 46 -2.27 -2.91 -12.29
N ASP A 47 -3.57 -3.10 -12.50
CA ASP A 47 -4.51 -2.01 -12.78
C ASP A 47 -4.66 -1.11 -11.56
N LEU A 48 -4.84 -1.69 -10.37
CA LEU A 48 -4.90 -0.91 -9.12
C LEU A 48 -3.60 -0.12 -8.88
N LEU A 49 -2.43 -0.73 -9.10
CA LEU A 49 -1.16 -0.01 -8.94
C LEU A 49 -0.94 1.05 -10.01
N HIS A 50 -1.45 0.85 -11.22
CA HIS A 50 -1.42 1.86 -12.27
C HIS A 50 -2.27 3.07 -11.88
N ASP A 51 -3.47 2.85 -11.34
CA ASP A 51 -4.33 3.93 -10.86
C ASP A 51 -3.72 4.66 -9.66
N ILE A 52 -3.13 3.94 -8.70
CA ILE A 52 -2.40 4.56 -7.57
C ILE A 52 -1.18 5.33 -8.08
N SER A 53 -0.46 4.78 -9.06
CA SER A 53 0.70 5.42 -9.69
C SER A 53 0.35 6.76 -10.33
N SER A 54 -0.88 6.91 -10.84
CA SER A 54 -1.37 8.17 -11.45
C SER A 54 -1.44 9.35 -10.47
N ILE A 55 -1.45 9.09 -9.16
CA ILE A 55 -1.39 10.13 -8.11
C ILE A 55 -0.04 10.84 -8.12
N PHE A 56 1.03 10.16 -8.57
CA PHE A 56 2.40 10.62 -8.39
C PHE A 56 3.03 11.18 -9.66
N GLU A 57 3.87 12.19 -9.50
CA GLU A 57 4.70 12.70 -10.59
C GLU A 57 5.66 11.62 -11.07
N LYS A 58 5.64 11.34 -12.38
CA LYS A 58 6.42 10.28 -13.06
C LYS A 58 6.03 8.84 -12.70
N GLY A 59 5.12 8.65 -11.73
CA GLY A 59 4.56 7.36 -11.37
C GLY A 59 5.58 6.29 -10.95
N LEU A 60 5.06 5.09 -10.73
CA LEU A 60 5.80 3.82 -10.69
C LEU A 60 6.05 3.32 -12.11
N SER A 61 7.18 2.67 -12.35
CA SER A 61 7.44 2.08 -13.65
C SER A 61 6.64 0.78 -13.85
N GLU A 62 6.28 0.48 -15.11
CA GLU A 62 5.66 -0.81 -15.48
C GLU A 62 6.47 -2.02 -15.02
N GLN A 63 7.81 -1.88 -14.97
CA GLN A 63 8.69 -2.92 -14.47
C GLN A 63 8.54 -3.12 -12.97
N ASP A 64 8.43 -2.04 -12.19
CA ASP A 64 8.23 -2.12 -10.73
C ASP A 64 6.89 -2.78 -10.39
N ILE A 65 5.83 -2.44 -11.13
CA ILE A 65 4.49 -3.02 -10.98
C ILE A 65 4.54 -4.53 -11.25
N LYS A 66 5.17 -4.96 -12.35
CA LYS A 66 5.33 -6.38 -12.68
C LYS A 66 6.16 -7.14 -11.65
N ILE A 67 7.25 -6.52 -11.16
CA ILE A 67 8.08 -7.12 -10.10
C ILE A 67 7.24 -7.30 -8.84
N ALA A 68 6.42 -6.30 -8.46
CA ALA A 68 5.57 -6.39 -7.30
C ALA A 68 4.51 -7.50 -7.44
N GLN A 69 3.84 -7.57 -8.60
CA GLN A 69 2.87 -8.62 -8.90
C GLN A 69 3.48 -10.01 -8.79
N HIS A 70 4.57 -10.28 -9.53
CA HIS A 70 5.24 -11.58 -9.50
C HIS A 70 5.77 -11.96 -8.13
N THR A 71 6.23 -10.97 -7.36
CA THR A 71 6.69 -11.21 -5.97
C THR A 71 5.52 -11.64 -5.09
N ILE A 72 4.36 -10.99 -5.20
CA ILE A 72 3.14 -11.34 -4.43
C ILE A 72 2.58 -12.69 -4.88
N GLU A 73 2.56 -12.95 -6.19
CA GLU A 73 2.19 -14.24 -6.80
C GLU A 73 3.05 -15.41 -6.34
N ALA A 74 4.30 -15.16 -5.95
CA ALA A 74 5.22 -16.19 -5.47
C ALA A 74 5.09 -16.46 -3.96
N LEU A 75 4.34 -15.63 -3.21
CA LEU A 75 4.19 -15.81 -1.76
C LEU A 75 3.38 -17.07 -1.45
N SER A 76 3.71 -17.76 -0.36
CA SER A 76 2.79 -18.71 0.24
C SER A 76 1.54 -17.99 0.78
N ILE A 77 0.46 -18.72 1.05
CA ILE A 77 -0.65 -18.19 1.85
C ILE A 77 -0.12 -17.75 3.21
N ASP A 78 -0.63 -16.62 3.72
CA ASP A 78 -0.15 -15.85 4.87
C ASP A 78 1.27 -15.29 4.71
N GLY A 79 1.89 -15.46 3.53
CA GLY A 79 3.15 -14.83 3.18
C GLY A 79 2.98 -13.31 3.05
N THR A 80 4.02 -12.57 3.44
CA THR A 80 4.05 -11.12 3.36
C THR A 80 5.32 -10.63 2.70
N THR A 81 5.23 -9.50 2.00
CA THR A 81 6.36 -8.77 1.43
C THR A 81 6.13 -7.27 1.60
N LYS A 82 7.19 -6.48 1.42
CA LYS A 82 7.16 -5.03 1.48
C LYS A 82 7.90 -4.44 0.29
N PHE A 83 7.36 -3.35 -0.23
CA PHE A 83 7.98 -2.55 -1.27
C PHE A 83 8.09 -1.12 -0.78
N HIS A 84 9.24 -0.52 -1.00
CA HIS A 84 9.53 0.85 -0.60
C HIS A 84 9.68 1.69 -1.86
N TYR A 85 8.88 2.75 -1.95
CA TYR A 85 8.86 3.66 -3.08
C TYR A 85 9.18 5.07 -2.60
N ILE A 86 10.02 5.75 -3.37
CA ILE A 86 10.18 7.21 -3.29
C ILE A 86 9.24 7.77 -4.35
N VAL A 87 8.23 8.49 -3.91
CA VAL A 87 7.21 9.07 -4.77
C VAL A 87 7.28 10.59 -4.72
N ARG A 88 6.65 11.25 -5.70
CA ARG A 88 6.58 12.71 -5.77
C ARG A 88 5.15 13.18 -5.92
N LEU A 89 4.74 14.16 -5.13
CA LEU A 89 3.42 14.78 -5.18
C LEU A 89 3.58 16.29 -4.96
N ASN A 90 3.09 17.12 -5.88
CA ASN A 90 3.18 18.58 -5.78
C ASN A 90 4.62 19.10 -5.54
N ALA A 91 5.59 18.59 -6.31
CA ALA A 91 7.03 18.83 -6.20
C ALA A 91 7.69 18.38 -4.88
N GLU A 92 6.95 17.75 -3.98
CA GLU A 92 7.45 17.21 -2.71
C GLU A 92 7.89 15.75 -2.90
N VAL A 93 9.02 15.37 -2.27
CA VAL A 93 9.54 14.00 -2.30
C VAL A 93 9.09 13.28 -1.04
N LEU A 94 8.35 12.19 -1.20
CA LEU A 94 7.66 11.48 -0.13
C LEU A 94 8.05 10.00 -0.12
N GLY A 95 7.94 9.37 1.06
CA GLY A 95 8.08 7.93 1.23
C GLY A 95 6.74 7.22 1.19
N MET A 96 6.66 6.08 0.50
CA MET A 96 5.52 5.18 0.56
C MET A 96 6.00 3.74 0.72
N THR A 97 5.45 3.03 1.70
CA THR A 97 5.68 1.59 1.86
C THR A 97 4.39 0.84 1.55
N MET A 98 4.42 -0.01 0.53
CA MET A 98 3.36 -0.99 0.28
C MET A 98 3.70 -2.30 0.99
N ILE A 99 2.80 -2.76 1.84
CA ILE A 99 2.85 -4.06 2.50
C ILE A 99 1.81 -4.94 1.82
N ALA A 100 2.22 -6.07 1.27
CA ALA A 100 1.31 -7.06 0.70
C ALA A 100 1.28 -8.30 1.60
N VAL A 101 0.08 -8.84 1.80
CA VAL A 101 -0.16 -10.10 2.51
C VAL A 101 -1.02 -10.97 1.63
N ARG A 102 -0.51 -12.15 1.24
CA ARG A 102 -1.29 -13.09 0.45
C ARG A 102 -2.22 -13.86 1.38
N ASP A 103 -3.50 -13.51 1.39
CA ASP A 103 -4.49 -14.16 2.26
C ASP A 103 -5.26 -15.28 1.55
N ARG A 104 -5.25 -15.33 0.21
CA ARG A 104 -5.89 -16.38 -0.60
C ARG A 104 -5.06 -16.76 -1.83
N PRO A 105 -5.40 -17.87 -2.53
CA PRO A 105 -4.67 -18.27 -3.73
C PRO A 105 -4.70 -17.22 -4.85
N THR A 106 -5.81 -16.50 -5.00
CA THR A 106 -6.01 -15.54 -6.10
C THR A 106 -6.00 -14.08 -5.65
N SER A 107 -5.96 -13.80 -4.34
CA SER A 107 -6.03 -12.43 -3.81
C SER A 107 -4.92 -12.12 -2.82
N ALA A 108 -4.64 -10.83 -2.67
CA ALA A 108 -3.79 -10.30 -1.62
C ALA A 108 -4.44 -9.08 -0.97
N VAL A 109 -4.08 -8.83 0.29
CA VAL A 109 -4.35 -7.55 0.94
C VAL A 109 -3.14 -6.64 0.80
N LEU A 110 -3.38 -5.44 0.31
CA LEU A 110 -2.40 -4.37 0.17
C LEU A 110 -2.66 -3.29 1.22
N CYS A 111 -1.59 -2.86 1.88
CA CYS A 111 -1.60 -1.73 2.81
C CYS A 111 -0.52 -0.73 2.40
N PHE A 112 -0.88 0.52 2.19
CA PHE A 112 0.01 1.61 1.85
C PHE A 112 0.22 2.49 3.08
N VAL A 113 1.44 2.49 3.60
CA VAL A 113 1.86 3.30 4.75
C VAL A 113 2.65 4.49 4.23
N THR A 114 2.16 5.69 4.51
CA THR A 114 2.69 6.95 3.98
C THR A 114 2.08 8.14 4.74
N GLU A 115 2.38 9.37 4.34
CA GLU A 115 1.79 10.58 4.94
C GLU A 115 0.27 10.64 4.69
N GLU A 116 -0.47 11.27 5.63
CA GLU A 116 -1.94 11.36 5.60
C GLU A 116 -2.51 11.84 4.26
N LYS A 117 -1.94 12.90 3.68
CA LYS A 117 -2.37 13.45 2.38
C LYS A 117 -2.30 12.40 1.27
N VAL A 118 -1.24 11.59 1.23
CA VAL A 118 -1.03 10.56 0.21
C VAL A 118 -1.95 9.38 0.47
N ALA A 119 -2.04 8.92 1.72
CA ALA A 119 -2.94 7.84 2.11
C ALA A 119 -4.40 8.17 1.75
N TYR A 120 -4.83 9.41 1.95
CA TYR A 120 -6.15 9.88 1.54
C TYR A 120 -6.39 9.74 0.03
N HIS A 121 -5.44 10.18 -0.81
CA HIS A 121 -5.55 10.03 -2.27
C HIS A 121 -5.60 8.56 -2.70
N ILE A 122 -4.74 7.71 -2.12
CA ILE A 122 -4.72 6.27 -2.38
C ILE A 122 -6.07 5.64 -1.99
N GLN A 123 -6.62 5.99 -0.83
CA GLN A 123 -7.91 5.48 -0.38
C GLN A 123 -9.05 5.94 -1.31
N GLY A 124 -8.96 7.16 -1.87
CA GLY A 124 -9.87 7.65 -2.90
C GLY A 124 -9.85 6.78 -4.17
N VAL A 125 -8.66 6.49 -4.71
CA VAL A 125 -8.49 5.59 -5.85
C VAL A 125 -9.06 4.20 -5.57
N ILE A 126 -8.69 3.59 -4.43
CA ILE A 126 -9.22 2.29 -3.99
C ILE A 126 -10.75 2.30 -3.96
N SER A 127 -11.36 3.38 -3.47
CA SER A 127 -12.81 3.48 -3.34
C SER A 127 -13.52 3.51 -4.70
N VAL A 128 -12.90 4.10 -5.71
CA VAL A 128 -13.44 4.17 -7.09
C VAL A 128 -13.17 2.87 -7.85
N PHE A 129 -12.01 2.25 -7.66
CA PHE A 129 -11.64 0.98 -8.30
C PHE A 129 -12.66 -0.14 -8.04
N HIS A 130 -13.24 -0.19 -6.83
CA HIS A 130 -14.23 -1.20 -6.45
C HIS A 130 -15.68 -0.82 -6.81
N LEU A 131 -15.92 0.30 -7.49
CA LEU A 131 -17.27 0.67 -7.92
C LEU A 131 -17.66 -0.19 -9.13
N PRO A 132 -18.76 -0.95 -9.07
CA PRO A 132 -19.29 -1.60 -10.25
C PRO A 132 -19.67 -0.54 -11.30
N GLU A 133 -19.30 -0.77 -12.57
CA GLU A 133 -19.44 0.19 -13.70
C GLU A 133 -20.83 0.87 -13.78
N ASN A 134 -21.88 0.22 -13.27
CA ASN A 134 -23.26 0.72 -13.25
C ASN A 134 -23.56 1.83 -12.21
N GLN A 135 -22.60 2.28 -11.39
CA GLN A 135 -22.82 3.33 -10.38
C GLN A 135 -22.20 4.69 -10.71
N VAL A 136 -21.40 4.80 -11.78
CA VAL A 136 -20.74 6.07 -12.16
C VAL A 136 -21.64 6.97 -13.02
N LEU A 137 -22.81 6.46 -13.43
CA LEU A 137 -23.82 7.19 -14.21
C LEU A 137 -25.18 7.21 -13.49
N GLN A 138 -25.31 8.06 -12.47
CA GLN A 138 -26.60 8.60 -12.01
C GLN A 138 -26.47 10.09 -11.67
#